data_AF-A0A9W8E0H3-F1
#
_entry.id   AF-A0A9W8E0H3-F1
#
_cell.length_a   1.000
_cell.length_b   1.000
_cell.length_c   1.000
_cell.angle_alpha   90.00
_cell.angle_beta   90.00
_cell.angle_gamma   90.00
#
_symmetry.space_group_name_H-M   'P 1'
#
loop_
_entity.id
_entity.type
_entity.pdbx_description
1 polymer ?
#
loop_
_entity_poly.entity_id
_entity_poly.type
_entity_poly.pdbx_seq_one_letter_code
_entity_poly.pdbx_strand_id
1 'polypeptide(L)'
;MNQTSAHSCGHDHTGSSNTEVERTTLLFSVNDRVGILDECLSLLRAQGISLTRIESRPSRTPDWDYDFFVDLQTNFPGSVDKAVEALSSLTNNVRVITTKSTGQHGKQCATVPWFPRKMRDLDSFVDKVLEMGEELDSDHPGATDAVYRQRRKDITTLARTYRWGMPLPHIDYTEDEVKTWGVVYRKLKSLLPTHACREYTHVFPLLEQNCGYSENNIPQLEDISRFLQECTGFTLRPVMGLLSSRDFLNALGFRVFHSTQYIRHSSKPLYTPEPDVCHELIGHVPLFADPAFAAFSQEIGLASLGASDEDIEKLATIFWFTVEFGLCQQTTLNSHGVKETTVRAYGAGLLSSFGELEYCLSDTPQRR
;
A
#
# COMPACT_ATOMS: atom_id res chain seq x y z
N MET A 1 -0.37 -24.17 29.42
CA MET A 1 0.95 -23.77 28.92
C MET A 1 1.22 -24.55 27.64
N ASN A 2 0.80 -24.00 26.51
CA ASN A 2 1.21 -24.44 25.17
C ASN A 2 1.52 -23.15 24.42
N GLN A 3 2.81 -22.86 24.26
CA GLN A 3 3.31 -21.77 23.42
C GLN A 3 3.19 -22.25 21.98
N THR A 4 2.31 -21.63 21.19
CA THR A 4 2.36 -21.72 19.74
C THR A 4 3.38 -20.69 19.26
N SER A 5 4.60 -21.17 19.04
CA SER A 5 5.69 -20.44 18.40
C SER A 5 5.33 -20.12 16.96
N ALA A 6 5.45 -18.85 16.59
CA ALA A 6 5.51 -18.43 15.20
C ALA A 6 6.74 -19.08 14.55
N HIS A 7 6.51 -20.09 13.72
CA HIS A 7 7.56 -20.66 12.87
C HIS A 7 7.74 -19.75 11.66
N SER A 8 8.87 -19.05 11.61
CA SER A 8 9.41 -18.54 10.35
C SER A 8 9.87 -19.74 9.53
N CYS A 9 9.10 -20.09 8.51
CA CYS A 9 9.52 -21.10 7.55
C CYS A 9 10.28 -20.39 6.43
N GLY A 10 11.61 -20.46 6.48
CA GLY A 10 12.46 -20.16 5.33
C GLY A 10 12.20 -21.22 4.26
N HIS A 11 11.64 -20.79 3.12
CA HIS A 11 11.62 -21.57 1.89
C HIS A 11 12.55 -20.91 0.88
N ASP A 12 13.64 -21.62 0.55
CA ASP A 12 14.47 -21.34 -0.62
C ASP A 12 13.62 -21.58 -1.88
N HIS A 13 13.04 -20.51 -2.42
CA HIS A 13 12.40 -20.55 -3.73
C HIS A 13 13.46 -20.39 -4.83
N THR A 14 13.74 -21.49 -5.52
CA THR A 14 14.37 -21.48 -6.83
C THR A 14 13.27 -21.46 -7.90
N GLY A 15 13.20 -20.40 -8.71
CA GLY A 15 12.51 -20.44 -10.01
C GLY A 15 11.44 -19.38 -10.30
N SER A 16 11.83 -18.13 -10.47
CA SER A 16 11.41 -17.23 -11.56
C SER A 16 12.25 -15.96 -11.42
N SER A 17 13.23 -15.76 -12.30
CA SER A 17 13.99 -14.50 -12.33
C SER A 17 13.08 -13.42 -12.91
N ASN A 18 12.16 -12.92 -12.10
CA ASN A 18 11.52 -11.64 -12.34
C ASN A 18 12.67 -10.63 -12.18
N THR A 19 13.32 -10.25 -13.29
CA THR A 19 14.41 -9.26 -13.26
C THR A 19 13.80 -7.96 -12.78
N GLU A 20 13.93 -7.70 -11.47
CA GLU A 20 13.47 -6.47 -10.87
C GLU A 20 14.11 -5.33 -11.66
N VAL A 21 13.30 -4.46 -12.26
CA VAL A 21 13.82 -3.36 -13.07
C VAL A 21 14.57 -2.43 -12.13
N GLU A 22 15.90 -2.50 -12.17
CA GLU A 22 16.77 -1.66 -11.36
C GLU A 22 16.49 -0.20 -11.68
N ARG A 23 16.22 0.60 -10.65
CA ARG A 23 16.04 2.05 -10.78
C ARG A 23 17.14 2.76 -10.04
N THR A 24 17.70 3.76 -10.70
CA THR A 24 18.60 4.70 -10.08
C THR A 24 18.21 6.11 -10.53
N THR A 25 18.13 7.01 -9.57
CA THR A 25 17.87 8.43 -9.76
C THR A 25 18.99 9.20 -9.10
N LEU A 26 19.61 10.12 -9.84
CA LEU A 26 20.49 11.12 -9.28
C LEU A 26 19.68 12.37 -8.95
N LEU A 27 19.76 12.81 -7.70
CA LEU A 27 19.29 14.12 -7.27
C LEU A 27 20.50 15.03 -7.10
N PHE A 28 20.45 16.24 -7.65
CA PHE A 28 21.41 17.29 -7.37
C PHE A 28 20.76 18.67 -7.50
N SER A 29 21.28 19.64 -6.74
CA SER A 29 20.78 21.01 -6.70
C SER A 29 21.80 21.97 -7.29
N VAL A 30 21.34 23.02 -7.98
CA VAL A 30 22.20 24.01 -8.64
C VAL A 30 21.72 25.43 -8.40
N ASN A 31 22.68 26.37 -8.42
CA ASN A 31 22.41 27.79 -8.61
C ASN A 31 22.44 28.09 -10.11
N ASP A 32 21.43 28.81 -10.58
CA ASP A 32 21.21 29.07 -11.99
C ASP A 32 22.33 29.95 -12.56
N ARG A 33 22.87 29.50 -13.69
CA ARG A 33 23.82 30.25 -14.51
C ARG A 33 23.82 29.69 -15.91
N VAL A 34 24.22 30.51 -16.88
CA VAL A 34 24.37 30.09 -18.27
C VAL A 34 25.29 28.86 -18.34
N GLY A 35 24.78 27.76 -18.92
CA GLY A 35 25.56 26.55 -19.19
C GLY A 35 25.55 25.45 -18.11
N ILE A 36 25.07 25.72 -16.88
CA ILE A 36 25.18 24.75 -15.77
C ILE A 36 24.58 23.38 -16.08
N LEU A 37 23.42 23.34 -16.72
CA LEU A 37 22.77 22.08 -17.06
C LEU A 37 23.55 21.30 -18.12
N ASP A 38 24.05 21.98 -19.15
CA ASP A 38 24.86 21.35 -20.21
C ASP A 38 26.17 20.77 -19.65
N GLU A 39 26.80 21.50 -18.73
CA GLU A 39 27.98 21.03 -18.00
C GLU A 39 27.64 19.74 -17.20
N CYS A 40 26.55 19.73 -16.44
CA CYS A 40 26.11 18.55 -15.68
C CYS A 40 25.84 17.33 -16.59
N LEU A 41 25.11 17.52 -17.68
CA LEU A 41 24.80 16.45 -18.64
C LEU A 41 26.05 15.94 -19.34
N SER A 42 27.01 16.82 -19.63
CA SER A 42 28.30 16.43 -20.19
C SER A 42 29.11 15.54 -19.25
N LEU A 43 29.07 15.79 -17.93
CA LEU A 43 29.70 14.93 -16.92
C LEU A 43 29.06 13.53 -16.91
N LEU A 44 27.73 13.44 -16.96
CA LEU A 44 27.01 12.16 -17.02
C LEU A 44 27.33 11.38 -18.29
N ARG A 45 27.34 12.07 -19.44
CA ARG A 45 27.70 11.49 -20.74
C ARG A 45 29.13 10.92 -20.73
N ALA A 46 30.07 11.62 -20.10
CA ALA A 46 31.46 11.15 -19.98
C ALA A 46 31.59 9.84 -19.19
N GLN A 47 30.64 9.52 -18.31
CA GLN A 47 30.59 8.25 -17.58
C GLN A 47 29.79 7.15 -18.31
N GLY A 48 29.33 7.39 -19.54
CA GLY A 48 28.56 6.42 -20.33
C GLY A 48 27.16 6.15 -19.77
N ILE A 49 26.60 7.09 -18.99
CA ILE A 49 25.27 6.94 -18.38
C ILE A 49 24.19 7.32 -19.40
N SER A 50 23.18 6.45 -19.54
CA SER A 50 22.00 6.72 -20.34
C SER A 50 20.88 7.26 -19.46
N LEU A 51 20.23 8.35 -19.88
CA LEU A 51 19.13 8.97 -19.14
C LEU A 51 17.79 8.42 -19.65
N THR A 52 16.92 8.02 -18.74
CA THR A 52 15.55 7.59 -19.07
C THR A 52 14.55 8.71 -18.82
N ARG A 53 14.80 9.57 -17.84
CA ARG A 53 13.98 10.75 -17.54
C ARG A 53 14.83 11.83 -16.87
N ILE A 54 14.63 13.09 -17.26
CA ILE A 54 15.18 14.25 -16.59
C ILE A 54 14.06 15.20 -16.21
N GLU A 55 14.07 15.67 -14.96
CA GLU A 55 13.12 16.65 -14.47
C GLU A 55 13.84 17.71 -13.65
N SER A 56 13.57 18.98 -13.91
CA SER A 56 13.98 20.09 -13.06
C SER A 56 12.78 20.69 -12.34
N ARG A 57 12.97 21.14 -11.11
CA ARG A 57 11.96 21.88 -10.34
C ARG A 57 12.63 23.05 -9.62
N PRO A 58 11.95 24.20 -9.46
CA PRO A 58 12.42 25.22 -8.52
C PRO A 58 12.65 24.58 -7.16
N SER A 59 13.80 24.86 -6.54
CA SER A 59 14.11 24.25 -5.26
C SER A 59 13.11 24.68 -4.19
N ARG A 60 12.82 23.77 -3.26
CA ARG A 60 12.01 24.07 -2.07
C ARG A 60 12.85 24.61 -0.91
N THR A 61 14.18 24.52 -1.02
CA THR A 61 15.12 25.11 -0.05
C THR A 61 15.63 26.45 -0.57
N PRO A 62 15.83 27.44 0.31
CA PRO A 62 16.21 28.79 -0.11
C PRO A 62 17.64 28.89 -0.68
N ASP A 63 18.46 27.86 -0.49
CA ASP A 63 19.89 27.90 -0.84
C ASP A 63 20.17 27.66 -2.32
N TRP A 64 19.19 27.10 -3.07
CA TRP A 64 19.37 26.64 -4.45
C TRP A 64 18.24 27.13 -5.35
N ASP A 65 18.54 27.35 -6.64
CA ASP A 65 17.51 27.76 -7.61
C ASP A 65 16.72 26.56 -8.13
N TYR A 66 17.40 25.47 -8.48
CA TYR A 66 16.79 24.29 -9.10
C TYR A 66 17.28 22.97 -8.51
N ASP A 67 16.35 22.04 -8.33
CA ASP A 67 16.61 20.63 -8.07
C ASP A 67 16.41 19.82 -9.36
N PHE A 68 17.39 19.00 -9.70
CA PHE A 68 17.37 18.09 -10.83
C PHE A 68 17.22 16.65 -10.36
N PHE A 69 16.28 15.93 -10.98
CA PHE A 69 16.06 14.50 -10.81
C PHE A 69 16.34 13.81 -12.13
N VAL A 70 17.36 12.98 -12.16
CA VAL A 70 17.82 12.29 -13.36
C VAL A 70 17.69 10.79 -13.14
N ASP A 71 16.64 10.20 -13.71
CA ASP A 71 16.48 8.74 -13.74
C ASP A 71 17.37 8.19 -14.87
N LEU A 72 18.11 7.12 -14.54
CA LEU A 72 19.17 6.62 -15.40
C LEU A 72 19.25 5.11 -15.45
N GLN A 73 19.93 4.62 -16.48
CA GLN A 73 20.36 3.23 -16.62
C GLN A 73 21.84 3.21 -17.00
N THR A 74 22.57 2.23 -16.48
CA THR A 74 23.97 2.04 -16.81
C THR A 74 24.34 0.56 -16.77
N ASN A 75 25.11 0.14 -17.78
CA ASN A 75 25.67 -1.21 -17.87
C ASN A 75 27.08 -1.28 -17.29
N PHE A 76 27.63 -0.16 -16.80
CA PHE A 76 29.01 -0.05 -16.35
C PHE A 76 29.09 0.04 -14.82
N PRO A 77 29.68 -0.96 -14.15
CA PRO A 77 29.92 -0.92 -12.70
C PRO A 77 30.71 0.33 -12.30
N GLY A 78 30.31 0.98 -11.20
CA GLY A 78 30.97 2.18 -10.66
C GLY A 78 30.77 3.48 -11.46
N SER A 79 30.04 3.47 -12.57
CA SER A 79 29.74 4.69 -13.34
C SER A 79 28.92 5.71 -12.55
N VAL A 80 27.99 5.25 -11.70
CA VAL A 80 27.19 6.11 -10.82
C VAL A 80 28.08 6.81 -9.79
N ASP A 81 29.01 6.10 -9.17
CA ASP A 81 29.91 6.67 -8.15
C ASP A 81 30.81 7.75 -8.79
N LYS A 82 31.37 7.48 -9.97
CA LYS A 82 32.15 8.48 -10.74
C LYS A 82 31.30 9.69 -11.15
N ALA A 83 30.04 9.46 -11.51
CA ALA A 83 29.13 10.55 -11.83
C ALA A 83 28.80 11.41 -10.61
N VAL A 84 28.64 10.80 -9.43
CA VAL A 84 28.46 11.52 -8.16
C VAL A 84 29.69 12.36 -7.83
N GLU A 85 30.90 11.80 -7.91
CA GLU A 85 32.15 12.53 -7.70
C GLU A 85 32.27 13.72 -8.65
N ALA A 86 32.00 13.50 -9.95
CA ALA A 86 32.04 14.54 -10.96
C ALA A 86 31.00 15.65 -10.70
N LEU A 87 29.74 15.28 -10.44
CA LEU A 87 28.67 16.24 -10.16
C LEU A 87 28.91 17.02 -8.87
N SER A 88 29.49 16.39 -7.85
CA SER A 88 29.77 17.04 -6.56
C SER A 88 30.79 18.17 -6.68
N SER A 89 31.59 18.21 -7.75
CA SER A 89 32.50 19.33 -8.04
C SER A 89 31.79 20.58 -8.57
N LEU A 90 30.57 20.44 -9.06
CA LEU A 90 29.84 21.47 -9.81
C LEU A 90 28.49 21.85 -9.18
N THR A 91 27.92 20.94 -8.40
CA THR A 91 26.56 20.99 -7.89
C THR A 91 26.54 20.69 -6.39
N ASN A 92 25.39 20.91 -5.76
CA ASN A 92 25.18 20.69 -4.34
C ASN A 92 24.19 19.56 -4.09
N ASN A 93 24.16 19.02 -2.87
CA ASN A 93 23.18 18.03 -2.42
C ASN A 93 23.05 16.81 -3.35
N VAL A 94 24.17 16.31 -3.87
CA VAL A 94 24.18 15.13 -4.76
C VAL A 94 23.79 13.88 -3.96
N ARG A 95 22.72 13.21 -4.37
CA ARG A 95 22.23 11.96 -3.76
C ARG A 95 21.94 10.90 -4.81
N VAL A 96 22.22 9.65 -4.45
CA VAL A 96 21.85 8.47 -5.23
C VAL A 96 20.61 7.85 -4.60
N ILE A 97 19.51 7.82 -5.35
CA ILE A 97 18.26 7.19 -4.95
C ILE A 97 18.10 5.91 -5.78
N THR A 98 18.16 4.73 -5.16
CA THR A 98 18.29 3.46 -5.91
C THR A 98 17.52 2.30 -5.30
N THR A 99 17.07 1.36 -6.13
CA THR A 99 16.51 0.08 -5.69
C THR A 99 17.61 -0.94 -5.33
N LYS A 100 18.89 -0.65 -5.62
CA LYS A 100 20.01 -1.52 -5.27
C LYS A 100 20.27 -1.51 -3.76
N SER A 101 20.58 -2.67 -3.21
CA SER A 101 21.04 -2.78 -1.82
C SER A 101 22.25 -1.86 -1.59
N THR A 102 22.20 -1.12 -0.48
CA THR A 102 23.10 -0.03 -0.10
C THR A 102 24.59 -0.43 0.04
N GLY A 103 24.92 -1.72 -0.07
CA GLY A 103 26.28 -2.26 0.00
C GLY A 103 27.13 -2.18 -1.28
N GLN A 104 26.59 -1.70 -2.41
CA GLN A 104 27.31 -1.66 -3.70
C GLN A 104 27.88 -0.28 -4.08
N HIS A 105 27.59 0.77 -3.31
CA HIS A 105 28.11 2.11 -3.56
C HIS A 105 29.15 2.49 -2.48
N GLY A 106 30.26 3.10 -2.89
CA GLY A 106 31.35 3.44 -1.98
C GLY A 106 30.91 4.31 -0.79
N LYS A 107 31.63 4.20 0.35
CA LYS A 107 31.39 4.88 1.64
C LYS A 107 31.20 6.42 1.58
N GLN A 108 31.34 7.06 0.43
CA GLN A 108 31.28 8.51 0.26
C GLN A 108 29.90 9.06 -0.16
N CYS A 109 28.97 8.23 -0.66
CA CYS A 109 27.64 8.71 -1.05
C CYS A 109 26.55 8.07 -0.19
N ALA A 110 25.76 8.90 0.51
CA ALA A 110 24.56 8.45 1.21
C ALA A 110 23.53 7.99 0.16
N THR A 111 23.42 6.67 -0.02
CA THR A 111 22.39 6.07 -0.86
C THR A 111 21.06 6.11 -0.12
N VAL A 112 20.01 6.48 -0.84
CA VAL A 112 18.64 6.48 -0.34
C VAL A 112 17.86 5.39 -1.09
N PRO A 113 17.13 4.51 -0.39
CA PRO A 113 16.22 3.58 -1.05
C PRO A 113 15.26 4.29 -1.99
N TRP A 114 15.07 3.75 -3.19
CA TRP A 114 14.17 4.36 -4.16
C TRP A 114 12.72 4.40 -3.66
N PHE A 115 12.04 5.51 -3.94
CA PHE A 115 10.63 5.71 -3.63
C PHE A 115 9.94 6.48 -4.78
N PRO A 116 8.63 6.25 -5.01
CA PRO A 116 7.88 6.99 -6.01
C PRO A 116 7.84 8.47 -5.66
N ARG A 117 8.01 9.35 -6.66
CA ARG A 117 7.97 10.82 -6.47
C ARG A 117 6.64 11.43 -6.91
N LYS A 118 5.91 10.72 -7.79
CA LYS A 118 4.62 11.12 -8.34
C LYS A 118 3.66 9.94 -8.35
N MET A 119 2.37 10.26 -8.40
CA MET A 119 1.30 9.26 -8.47
C MET A 119 1.48 8.24 -9.62
N ARG A 120 1.96 8.70 -10.78
CA ARG A 120 2.23 7.83 -11.94
C ARG A 120 3.36 6.82 -11.67
N ASP A 121 4.30 7.14 -10.78
CA ASP A 121 5.40 6.21 -10.47
C ASP A 121 4.88 4.96 -9.72
N LEU A 122 3.68 5.01 -9.12
CA LEU A 122 3.00 3.83 -8.54
C LEU A 122 2.61 2.78 -9.59
N ASP A 123 2.51 3.16 -10.88
CA ASP A 123 2.30 2.20 -11.99
C ASP A 123 3.41 1.15 -12.08
N SER A 124 4.53 1.41 -11.45
CA SER A 124 5.68 0.53 -11.44
C SER A 124 5.62 -0.61 -10.42
N PHE A 125 4.64 -0.61 -9.52
CA PHE A 125 4.43 -1.65 -8.52
C PHE A 125 3.64 -2.84 -9.07
N VAL A 126 3.00 -2.66 -10.22
CA VAL A 126 2.02 -3.59 -10.77
C VAL A 126 2.56 -5.00 -10.98
N ASP A 127 3.84 -5.14 -11.35
CA ASP A 127 4.46 -6.46 -11.61
C ASP A 127 5.20 -7.05 -10.39
N LYS A 128 5.11 -6.39 -9.22
CA LYS A 128 5.84 -6.74 -7.98
C LYS A 128 4.96 -7.42 -6.94
N VAL A 129 4.05 -8.28 -7.36
CA VAL A 129 3.22 -9.06 -6.44
C VAL A 129 3.99 -10.27 -5.93
N LEU A 130 4.06 -10.42 -4.61
CA LEU A 130 4.80 -11.47 -3.93
C LEU A 130 4.00 -12.77 -3.84
N GLU A 131 2.73 -12.67 -3.45
CA GLU A 131 1.87 -13.81 -3.16
C GLU A 131 0.38 -13.43 -3.20
N MET A 132 -0.50 -14.41 -3.00
CA MET A 132 -1.97 -14.24 -2.96
C MET A 132 -2.54 -13.59 -4.24
N GLY A 133 -1.92 -13.90 -5.38
CA GLY A 133 -2.25 -13.34 -6.70
C GLY A 133 -3.06 -14.29 -7.57
N GLU A 134 -2.50 -14.67 -8.71
CA GLU A 134 -3.03 -15.73 -9.58
C GLU A 134 -2.73 -17.14 -9.03
N GLU A 135 -1.57 -17.29 -8.40
CA GLU A 135 -1.11 -18.54 -7.81
C GLU A 135 -1.62 -18.64 -6.38
N LEU A 136 -2.25 -19.78 -6.08
CA LEU A 136 -2.86 -20.08 -4.79
C LEU A 136 -2.10 -21.21 -4.13
N ASP A 137 -1.89 -21.11 -2.82
CA ASP A 137 -1.31 -22.18 -2.03
C ASP A 137 -2.16 -23.44 -2.07
N SER A 138 -1.51 -24.60 -1.91
CA SER A 138 -2.17 -25.90 -2.01
C SER A 138 -3.29 -26.15 -0.99
N ASP A 139 -3.27 -25.45 0.15
CA ASP A 139 -4.27 -25.50 1.21
C ASP A 139 -5.38 -24.44 1.05
N HIS A 140 -5.25 -23.54 0.07
CA HIS A 140 -6.28 -22.56 -0.25
C HIS A 140 -7.57 -23.27 -0.72
N PRO A 141 -8.77 -22.89 -0.22
CA PRO A 141 -10.02 -23.59 -0.52
C PRO A 141 -10.39 -23.65 -2.01
N GLY A 142 -9.89 -22.70 -2.80
CA GLY A 142 -10.05 -22.64 -4.27
C GLY A 142 -8.87 -23.17 -5.08
N ALA A 143 -7.83 -23.78 -4.47
CA ALA A 143 -6.62 -24.20 -5.18
C ALA A 143 -6.87 -25.29 -6.24
N THR A 144 -7.88 -26.13 -6.02
CA THR A 144 -8.29 -27.20 -6.95
C THR A 144 -9.52 -26.85 -7.77
N ASP A 145 -10.12 -25.69 -7.55
CA ASP A 145 -11.27 -25.20 -8.31
C ASP A 145 -10.78 -24.44 -9.56
N ALA A 146 -10.92 -25.08 -10.72
CA ALA A 146 -10.49 -24.51 -11.99
C ALA A 146 -11.25 -23.23 -12.37
N VAL A 147 -12.53 -23.13 -11.99
CA VAL A 147 -13.36 -21.94 -12.27
C VAL A 147 -12.91 -20.78 -11.41
N TYR A 148 -12.69 -21.01 -10.11
CA TYR A 148 -12.19 -19.98 -9.21
C TYR A 148 -10.80 -19.49 -9.60
N ARG A 149 -9.89 -20.39 -10.00
CA ARG A 149 -8.55 -20.02 -10.48
C ARG A 149 -8.59 -19.18 -11.74
N GLN A 150 -9.43 -19.56 -12.70
CA GLN A 150 -9.60 -18.75 -13.92
C GLN A 150 -10.19 -17.38 -13.58
N ARG A 151 -11.19 -17.33 -12.69
CA ARG A 151 -11.79 -16.07 -12.22
C ARG A 151 -10.78 -15.16 -11.54
N ARG A 152 -9.89 -15.69 -10.70
CA ARG A 152 -8.78 -14.95 -10.09
C ARG A 152 -7.84 -14.39 -11.14
N LYS A 153 -7.47 -15.18 -12.15
CA LYS A 153 -6.64 -14.73 -13.27
C LYS A 153 -7.29 -13.60 -14.07
N ASP A 154 -8.58 -13.69 -14.33
CA ASP A 154 -9.30 -12.66 -15.08
C ASP A 154 -9.31 -11.32 -14.33
N ILE A 155 -9.62 -11.33 -13.02
CA ILE A 155 -9.65 -10.13 -12.17
C ILE A 155 -8.24 -9.53 -12.01
N THR A 156 -7.24 -10.35 -11.74
CA THR A 156 -5.85 -9.88 -11.57
C THR A 156 -5.26 -9.35 -12.88
N THR A 157 -5.67 -9.87 -14.04
CA THR A 157 -5.29 -9.30 -15.34
C THR A 157 -5.79 -7.86 -15.50
N LEU A 158 -6.99 -7.54 -15.02
CA LEU A 158 -7.50 -6.17 -15.03
C LEU A 158 -6.62 -5.25 -14.16
N ALA A 159 -6.28 -5.68 -12.95
CA ALA A 159 -5.36 -4.94 -12.08
C ALA A 159 -3.97 -4.76 -12.74
N ARG A 160 -3.45 -5.77 -13.44
CA ARG A 160 -2.17 -5.69 -14.18
C ARG A 160 -2.17 -4.63 -15.27
N THR A 161 -3.30 -4.43 -15.93
CA THR A 161 -3.41 -3.47 -17.05
C THR A 161 -3.71 -2.04 -16.61
N TYR A 162 -4.14 -1.83 -15.36
CA TYR A 162 -4.46 -0.52 -14.84
C TYR A 162 -3.24 0.40 -14.79
N ARG A 163 -3.41 1.66 -15.21
CA ARG A 163 -2.41 2.72 -15.11
C ARG A 163 -3.04 3.99 -14.56
N TRP A 164 -2.24 4.82 -13.89
CA TRP A 164 -2.71 6.05 -13.29
C TRP A 164 -3.40 6.97 -14.32
N GLY A 165 -4.61 7.41 -13.98
CA GLY A 165 -5.44 8.27 -14.83
C GLY A 165 -6.40 7.51 -15.75
N MET A 166 -6.36 6.17 -15.76
CA MET A 166 -7.42 5.34 -16.34
C MET A 166 -8.60 5.23 -15.36
N PRO A 167 -9.83 4.98 -15.84
CA PRO A 167 -10.91 4.57 -14.95
C PRO A 167 -10.58 3.25 -14.25
N LEU A 168 -11.04 3.07 -13.02
CA LEU A 168 -10.85 1.83 -12.29
C LEU A 168 -11.64 0.69 -12.97
N PRO A 169 -11.07 -0.52 -13.10
CA PRO A 169 -11.76 -1.63 -13.76
C PRO A 169 -13.05 -2.02 -13.06
N HIS A 170 -14.13 -2.10 -13.82
CA HIS A 170 -15.41 -2.62 -13.34
C HIS A 170 -15.39 -4.15 -13.34
N ILE A 171 -15.93 -4.77 -12.30
CA ILE A 171 -16.05 -6.23 -12.18
C ILE A 171 -17.51 -6.63 -12.22
N ASP A 172 -17.87 -7.38 -13.25
CA ASP A 172 -19.17 -8.04 -13.33
C ASP A 172 -19.16 -9.26 -12.39
N TYR A 173 -19.46 -9.03 -11.10
CA TYR A 173 -19.51 -10.09 -10.11
C TYR A 173 -20.65 -11.07 -10.41
N THR A 174 -20.36 -12.37 -10.30
CA THR A 174 -21.34 -13.43 -10.47
C THR A 174 -22.31 -13.48 -9.31
N GLU A 175 -23.47 -14.12 -9.51
CA GLU A 175 -24.44 -14.30 -8.43
C GLU A 175 -23.87 -15.01 -7.21
N ASP A 176 -22.97 -15.98 -7.40
CA ASP A 176 -22.37 -16.74 -6.29
C ASP A 176 -21.32 -15.92 -5.52
N GLU A 177 -20.61 -15.03 -6.22
CA GLU A 177 -19.75 -14.03 -5.57
C GLU A 177 -20.58 -13.06 -4.73
N VAL A 178 -21.67 -12.52 -5.28
CA VAL A 178 -22.59 -11.62 -4.56
C VAL A 178 -23.23 -12.33 -3.35
N LYS A 179 -23.62 -13.61 -3.49
CA LYS A 179 -24.13 -14.40 -2.35
C LYS A 179 -23.09 -14.56 -1.25
N THR A 180 -21.83 -14.83 -1.62
CA THR A 180 -20.70 -14.96 -0.68
C THR A 180 -20.49 -13.66 0.09
N TRP A 181 -20.47 -12.52 -0.61
CA TRP A 181 -20.44 -11.20 0.00
C TRP A 181 -21.61 -10.99 0.97
N GLY A 182 -22.84 -11.28 0.54
CA GLY A 182 -24.03 -11.09 1.36
C GLY A 182 -23.99 -11.87 2.68
N VAL A 183 -23.40 -13.07 2.69
CA VAL A 183 -23.17 -13.85 3.93
C VAL A 183 -22.24 -13.13 4.88
N VAL A 184 -21.09 -12.66 4.38
CA VAL A 184 -20.09 -11.91 5.18
C VAL A 184 -20.68 -10.60 5.69
N TYR A 185 -21.28 -9.83 4.78
CA TYR A 185 -21.88 -8.53 5.05
C TYR A 185 -22.94 -8.60 6.14
N ARG A 186 -23.91 -9.53 6.04
CA ARG A 186 -24.94 -9.71 7.09
C ARG A 186 -24.34 -10.04 8.44
N LYS A 187 -23.37 -10.96 8.48
CA LYS A 187 -22.75 -11.41 9.74
C LYS A 187 -22.03 -10.25 10.42
N LEU A 188 -21.16 -9.53 9.69
CA LEU A 188 -20.41 -8.40 10.24
C LEU A 188 -21.31 -7.23 10.61
N LYS A 189 -22.27 -6.86 9.76
CA LYS A 189 -23.21 -5.76 10.04
C LYS A 189 -23.99 -5.93 11.34
N SER A 190 -24.25 -7.17 11.76
CA SER A 190 -24.89 -7.43 13.05
C SER A 190 -24.00 -7.13 14.27
N LEU A 191 -22.68 -7.17 14.11
CA LEU A 191 -21.68 -6.96 15.18
C LEU A 191 -21.14 -5.53 15.21
N LEU A 192 -21.02 -4.88 14.06
CA LEU A 192 -20.36 -3.57 13.91
C LEU A 192 -20.92 -2.48 14.86
N PRO A 193 -22.24 -2.32 15.09
CA PRO A 193 -22.76 -1.28 15.99
C PRO A 193 -22.26 -1.38 17.43
N THR A 194 -21.94 -2.59 17.89
CA THR A 194 -21.49 -2.86 19.26
C THR A 194 -20.00 -3.11 19.38
N HIS A 195 -19.26 -3.29 18.29
CA HIS A 195 -17.84 -3.64 18.33
C HIS A 195 -16.93 -2.60 17.68
N ALA A 196 -17.38 -1.94 16.61
CA ALA A 196 -16.59 -0.98 15.86
C ALA A 196 -16.50 0.38 16.57
N CYS A 197 -15.47 1.16 16.24
CA CYS A 197 -15.32 2.53 16.72
C CYS A 197 -16.41 3.47 16.15
N ARG A 198 -16.56 4.63 16.79
CA ARG A 198 -17.54 5.66 16.40
C ARG A 198 -17.32 6.13 14.96
N GLU A 199 -16.08 6.35 14.56
CA GLU A 199 -15.72 6.84 13.23
C GLU A 199 -16.22 5.86 12.16
N TYR A 200 -16.01 4.56 12.36
CA TYR A 200 -16.54 3.51 11.51
C TYR A 200 -18.07 3.56 11.42
N THR A 201 -18.75 3.57 12.57
CA THR A 201 -20.23 3.55 12.62
C THR A 201 -20.86 4.84 12.08
N HIS A 202 -20.11 5.94 12.05
CA HIS A 202 -20.51 7.19 11.41
C HIS A 202 -20.42 7.10 9.88
N VAL A 203 -19.32 6.54 9.34
CA VAL A 203 -19.08 6.46 7.89
C VAL A 203 -19.89 5.36 7.22
N PHE A 204 -20.04 4.20 7.84
CA PHE A 204 -20.62 3.02 7.18
C PHE A 204 -22.00 3.29 6.54
N PRO A 205 -22.95 4.00 7.19
CA PRO A 205 -24.23 4.36 6.55
C PRO A 205 -24.09 5.27 5.32
N LEU A 206 -23.03 6.09 5.25
CA LEU A 206 -22.75 6.92 4.07
C LEU A 206 -22.27 6.07 2.90
N LEU A 207 -21.51 5.01 3.15
CA LEU A 207 -21.11 4.04 2.12
C LEU A 207 -22.32 3.28 1.57
N GLU A 208 -23.30 2.96 2.41
CA GLU A 208 -24.58 2.37 1.96
C GLU A 208 -25.35 3.32 1.04
N GLN A 209 -25.38 4.61 1.39
CA GLN A 209 -26.12 5.63 0.64
C GLN A 209 -25.46 6.03 -0.68
N ASN A 210 -24.12 6.04 -0.74
CA ASN A 210 -23.37 6.67 -1.83
C ASN A 210 -22.53 5.70 -2.66
N CYS A 211 -22.16 4.54 -2.11
CA CYS A 211 -21.22 3.61 -2.74
C CYS A 211 -21.84 2.23 -3.04
N GLY A 212 -23.15 2.06 -2.84
CA GLY A 212 -23.84 0.80 -3.15
C GLY A 212 -23.52 -0.35 -2.19
N TYR A 213 -23.06 -0.06 -0.96
CA TYR A 213 -22.89 -1.09 0.07
C TYR A 213 -24.26 -1.66 0.44
N SER A 214 -24.46 -2.94 0.14
CA SER A 214 -25.64 -3.68 0.58
C SER A 214 -25.34 -5.18 0.58
N GLU A 215 -26.21 -5.99 1.19
CA GLU A 215 -26.03 -7.45 1.17
C GLU A 215 -26.19 -8.08 -0.23
N ASN A 216 -26.76 -7.34 -1.18
CA ASN A 216 -27.10 -7.84 -2.52
C ASN A 216 -26.22 -7.22 -3.62
N ASN A 217 -25.18 -6.47 -3.25
CA ASN A 217 -24.30 -5.79 -4.19
C ASN A 217 -22.88 -5.68 -3.62
N ILE A 218 -21.87 -6.09 -4.40
CA ILE A 218 -20.47 -5.82 -4.10
C ILE A 218 -20.13 -4.45 -4.68
N PRO A 219 -19.70 -3.46 -3.86
CA PRO A 219 -19.34 -2.14 -4.34
C PRO A 219 -18.16 -2.17 -5.32
N GLN A 220 -18.15 -1.23 -6.27
CA GLN A 220 -17.06 -1.08 -7.24
C GLN A 220 -16.02 -0.10 -6.71
N LEU A 221 -14.73 -0.40 -6.95
CA LEU A 221 -13.64 0.46 -6.46
C LEU A 221 -13.74 1.89 -7.00
N GLU A 222 -14.25 2.07 -8.22
CA GLU A 222 -14.42 3.38 -8.85
C GLU A 222 -15.33 4.31 -8.03
N ASP A 223 -16.50 3.83 -7.60
CA ASP A 223 -17.46 4.63 -6.84
C ASP A 223 -16.91 4.97 -5.45
N ILE A 224 -16.26 4.01 -4.81
CA ILE A 224 -15.63 4.17 -3.50
C ILE A 224 -14.45 5.13 -3.57
N SER A 225 -13.61 5.02 -4.60
CA SER A 225 -12.44 5.87 -4.80
C SER A 225 -12.87 7.34 -4.95
N ARG A 226 -13.95 7.61 -5.69
CA ARG A 226 -14.52 8.97 -5.78
C ARG A 226 -15.05 9.46 -4.43
N PHE A 227 -15.78 8.63 -3.70
CA PHE A 227 -16.27 8.97 -2.36
C PHE A 227 -15.12 9.30 -1.39
N LEU A 228 -14.10 8.45 -1.32
CA LEU A 228 -12.92 8.68 -0.48
C LEU A 228 -12.16 9.94 -0.91
N GLN A 229 -12.09 10.23 -2.21
CA GLN A 229 -11.43 11.41 -2.72
C GLN A 229 -12.14 12.69 -2.25
N GLU A 230 -13.47 12.69 -2.24
CA GLU A 230 -14.29 13.80 -1.75
C GLU A 230 -14.22 13.96 -0.21
N CYS A 231 -14.10 12.86 0.54
CA CYS A 231 -14.00 12.90 2.00
C CYS A 231 -12.61 13.35 2.49
N THR A 232 -11.55 12.69 2.00
CA THR A 232 -10.20 12.80 2.57
C THR A 232 -9.11 12.87 1.50
N GLY A 233 -9.44 12.86 0.22
CA GLY A 233 -8.46 12.77 -0.86
C GLY A 233 -7.81 11.40 -1.00
N PHE A 234 -8.25 10.37 -0.25
CA PHE A 234 -7.85 9.00 -0.48
C PHE A 234 -8.41 8.47 -1.80
N THR A 235 -7.66 7.59 -2.46
CA THR A 235 -8.10 6.90 -3.67
C THR A 235 -7.73 5.43 -3.60
N LEU A 236 -8.48 4.60 -4.33
CA LEU A 236 -8.22 3.18 -4.45
C LEU A 236 -7.42 2.88 -5.73
N ARG A 237 -6.60 1.85 -5.67
CA ARG A 237 -5.85 1.32 -6.81
C ARG A 237 -5.96 -0.21 -6.81
N PRO A 238 -6.35 -0.85 -7.93
CA PRO A 238 -6.48 -2.29 -7.99
C PRO A 238 -5.09 -2.93 -7.91
N VAL A 239 -4.99 -4.00 -7.15
CA VAL A 239 -3.77 -4.79 -7.00
C VAL A 239 -4.06 -6.27 -7.22
N MET A 240 -3.09 -7.01 -7.77
CA MET A 240 -3.30 -8.44 -8.05
C MET A 240 -3.25 -9.29 -6.78
N GLY A 241 -2.53 -8.85 -5.75
CA GLY A 241 -2.26 -9.57 -4.50
C GLY A 241 -1.35 -8.75 -3.59
N LEU A 242 -0.58 -9.42 -2.72
CA LEU A 242 0.29 -8.73 -1.77
C LEU A 242 1.51 -8.09 -2.45
N LEU A 243 1.68 -6.78 -2.23
CA LEU A 243 2.90 -6.05 -2.59
C LEU A 243 3.96 -6.21 -1.49
N SER A 244 5.20 -5.82 -1.79
CA SER A 244 6.19 -5.60 -0.74
C SER A 244 5.70 -4.54 0.26
N SER A 245 6.08 -4.68 1.54
CA SER A 245 5.73 -3.69 2.58
C SER A 245 6.18 -2.28 2.17
N ARG A 246 7.34 -2.15 1.53
CA ARG A 246 7.84 -0.86 1.03
C ARG A 246 6.90 -0.26 -0.02
N ASP A 247 6.52 -1.01 -1.04
CA ASP A 247 5.70 -0.49 -2.13
C ASP A 247 4.28 -0.15 -1.64
N PHE A 248 3.71 -1.01 -0.81
CA PHE A 248 2.40 -0.77 -0.21
C PHE A 248 2.39 0.48 0.69
N LEU A 249 3.34 0.57 1.64
CA LEU A 249 3.41 1.71 2.56
C LEU A 249 3.75 3.02 1.81
N ASN A 250 4.66 2.98 0.83
CA ASN A 250 4.98 4.16 0.01
C ASN A 250 3.72 4.77 -0.63
N ALA A 251 2.78 3.93 -1.08
CA ALA A 251 1.54 4.38 -1.69
C ALA A 251 0.63 5.16 -0.72
N LEU A 252 0.63 4.79 0.57
CA LEU A 252 -0.13 5.50 1.60
C LEU A 252 0.32 6.96 1.75
N GLY A 253 1.61 7.26 1.48
CA GLY A 253 2.13 8.64 1.50
C GLY A 253 1.43 9.55 0.47
N PHE A 254 0.88 8.95 -0.59
CA PHE A 254 0.09 9.61 -1.62
C PHE A 254 -1.43 9.52 -1.39
N ARG A 255 -1.87 9.02 -0.23
CA ARG A 255 -3.27 8.67 0.04
C ARG A 255 -3.83 7.68 -1.01
N VAL A 256 -3.00 6.74 -1.44
CA VAL A 256 -3.41 5.64 -2.34
C VAL A 256 -3.40 4.34 -1.57
N PHE A 257 -4.55 3.69 -1.53
CA PHE A 257 -4.67 2.35 -0.97
C PHE A 257 -4.78 1.31 -2.09
N HIS A 258 -3.89 0.32 -2.06
CA HIS A 258 -3.94 -0.82 -2.98
C HIS A 258 -4.97 -1.82 -2.47
N SER A 259 -5.99 -2.12 -3.27
CA SER A 259 -7.13 -2.95 -2.90
C SER A 259 -7.32 -4.06 -3.91
N THR A 260 -7.51 -5.29 -3.44
CA THR A 260 -7.89 -6.41 -4.30
C THR A 260 -9.35 -6.29 -4.75
N GLN A 261 -9.68 -6.94 -5.87
CA GLN A 261 -11.05 -7.00 -6.41
C GLN A 261 -11.64 -8.40 -6.45
N TYR A 262 -10.87 -9.43 -6.09
CA TYR A 262 -11.40 -10.79 -6.03
C TYR A 262 -12.10 -11.03 -4.68
N ILE A 263 -13.07 -11.93 -4.66
CA ILE A 263 -13.74 -12.36 -3.44
C ILE A 263 -13.25 -13.75 -3.03
N ARG A 264 -13.23 -14.02 -1.72
CA ARG A 264 -12.93 -15.32 -1.13
C ARG A 264 -13.79 -16.45 -1.72
N HIS A 265 -13.27 -17.67 -1.63
CA HIS A 265 -13.96 -18.85 -2.12
C HIS A 265 -15.27 -19.14 -1.34
N SER A 266 -16.35 -19.44 -2.07
CA SER A 266 -17.70 -19.60 -1.52
C SER A 266 -17.87 -20.77 -0.55
N SER A 267 -16.97 -21.77 -0.58
CA SER A 267 -17.01 -22.90 0.36
C SER A 267 -16.62 -22.54 1.81
N LYS A 268 -15.92 -21.42 2.01
CA LYS A 268 -15.51 -20.91 3.33
C LYS A 268 -15.78 -19.40 3.42
N PRO A 269 -17.03 -18.94 3.35
CA PRO A 269 -17.35 -17.51 3.26
C PRO A 269 -16.90 -16.73 4.51
N LEU A 270 -16.83 -17.39 5.65
CA LEU A 270 -16.47 -16.77 6.92
C LEU A 270 -14.96 -16.84 7.25
N TYR A 271 -14.13 -17.37 6.36
CA TYR A 271 -12.69 -17.49 6.60
C TYR A 271 -11.89 -17.28 5.31
N THR A 272 -10.86 -16.45 5.37
CA THR A 272 -9.86 -16.31 4.32
C THR A 272 -8.52 -15.92 4.94
N PRO A 273 -7.39 -16.50 4.50
CA PRO A 273 -6.07 -16.00 4.85
C PRO A 273 -5.65 -14.81 3.96
N GLU A 274 -6.35 -14.58 2.85
CA GLU A 274 -6.05 -13.53 1.88
C GLU A 274 -6.91 -12.27 2.12
N PRO A 275 -6.37 -11.06 1.86
CA PRO A 275 -7.13 -9.81 1.89
C PRO A 275 -8.03 -9.71 0.65
N ASP A 276 -9.16 -10.41 0.64
CA ASP A 276 -10.15 -10.33 -0.43
C ASP A 276 -10.96 -9.03 -0.36
N VAL A 277 -11.79 -8.77 -1.38
CA VAL A 277 -12.61 -7.54 -1.47
C VAL A 277 -13.51 -7.31 -0.23
N CYS A 278 -13.90 -8.36 0.50
CA CYS A 278 -14.63 -8.19 1.76
C CYS A 278 -13.75 -7.51 2.82
N HIS A 279 -12.50 -7.94 2.96
CA HIS A 279 -11.54 -7.34 3.89
C HIS A 279 -11.26 -5.88 3.53
N GLU A 280 -11.02 -5.59 2.25
CA GLU A 280 -10.73 -4.23 1.79
C GLU A 280 -11.90 -3.28 2.05
N LEU A 281 -13.10 -3.68 1.61
CA LEU A 281 -14.24 -2.79 1.58
C LEU A 281 -14.95 -2.66 2.92
N ILE A 282 -15.01 -3.73 3.71
CA ILE A 282 -15.66 -3.71 5.03
C ILE A 282 -14.68 -3.32 6.12
N GLY A 283 -13.41 -3.73 6.01
CA GLY A 283 -12.37 -3.44 6.99
C GLY A 283 -11.76 -2.05 6.83
N HIS A 284 -11.10 -1.79 5.71
CA HIS A 284 -10.27 -0.60 5.54
C HIS A 284 -11.04 0.66 5.11
N VAL A 285 -11.85 0.56 4.06
CA VAL A 285 -12.48 1.72 3.40
C VAL A 285 -13.20 2.67 4.37
N PRO A 286 -14.00 2.21 5.36
CA PRO A 286 -14.75 3.12 6.22
C PRO A 286 -13.86 4.10 6.99
N LEU A 287 -12.67 3.67 7.42
CA LEU A 287 -11.78 4.55 8.17
C LEU A 287 -10.94 5.46 7.26
N PHE A 288 -10.69 5.09 6.01
CA PHE A 288 -10.06 6.04 5.07
C PHE A 288 -10.94 7.26 4.75
N ALA A 289 -12.25 7.19 5.01
CA ALA A 289 -13.13 8.35 4.90
C ALA A 289 -13.10 9.26 6.16
N ASP A 290 -12.50 8.83 7.27
CA ASP A 290 -12.29 9.66 8.44
C ASP A 290 -11.02 10.52 8.29
N PRO A 291 -11.09 11.86 8.46
CA PRO A 291 -9.93 12.73 8.25
C PRO A 291 -8.73 12.45 9.18
N ALA A 292 -8.98 12.05 10.44
CA ALA A 292 -7.90 11.80 11.39
C ALA A 292 -7.19 10.48 11.07
N PHE A 293 -7.95 9.44 10.73
CA PHE A 293 -7.39 8.16 10.32
C PHE A 293 -6.70 8.24 8.97
N ALA A 294 -7.26 8.96 7.99
CA ALA A 294 -6.61 9.22 6.71
C ALA A 294 -5.27 9.94 6.87
N ALA A 295 -5.19 10.96 7.73
CA ALA A 295 -3.94 11.63 8.06
C ALA A 295 -2.95 10.66 8.73
N PHE A 296 -3.40 9.89 9.72
CA PHE A 296 -2.59 8.88 10.39
C PHE A 296 -2.00 7.83 9.42
N SER A 297 -2.82 7.26 8.53
CA SER A 297 -2.35 6.31 7.52
C SER A 297 -1.38 6.95 6.53
N GLN A 298 -1.61 8.20 6.15
CA GLN A 298 -0.68 8.93 5.30
C GLN A 298 0.67 9.17 6.00
N GLU A 299 0.69 9.47 7.29
CA GLU A 299 1.94 9.67 8.05
C GLU A 299 2.80 8.39 8.08
N ILE A 300 2.19 7.22 8.25
CA ILE A 300 2.92 5.93 8.10
C ILE A 300 3.53 5.85 6.71
N GLY A 301 2.77 6.20 5.67
CA GLY A 301 3.26 6.15 4.30
C GLY A 301 4.38 7.15 4.02
N LEU A 302 4.27 8.39 4.51
CA LEU A 302 5.33 9.39 4.40
C LEU A 302 6.61 8.95 5.12
N ALA A 303 6.48 8.33 6.29
CA ALA A 303 7.61 7.78 7.03
C ALA A 303 8.33 6.64 6.28
N SER A 304 7.63 5.94 5.37
CA SER A 304 8.22 4.84 4.58
C SER A 304 9.04 5.32 3.37
N LEU A 305 8.81 6.54 2.88
CA LEU A 305 9.45 7.07 1.67
C LEU A 305 10.97 7.23 1.88
N GLY A 306 11.74 6.34 1.27
CA GLY A 306 13.21 6.32 1.41
C GLY A 306 13.71 5.81 2.76
N ALA A 307 12.85 5.21 3.58
CA ALA A 307 13.24 4.56 4.83
C ALA A 307 14.15 3.35 4.57
N SER A 308 15.01 2.99 5.53
CA SER A 308 15.81 1.77 5.45
C SER A 308 14.92 0.51 5.45
N ASP A 309 15.43 -0.64 5.00
CA ASP A 309 14.64 -1.89 5.05
C ASP A 309 14.27 -2.28 6.50
N GLU A 310 15.19 -2.05 7.44
CA GLU A 310 14.94 -2.26 8.89
C GLU A 310 13.79 -1.37 9.39
N ASP A 311 13.73 -0.11 8.95
CA ASP A 311 12.65 0.79 9.35
C ASP A 311 11.32 0.45 8.64
N ILE A 312 11.36 -0.08 7.41
CA ILE A 312 10.17 -0.62 6.75
C ILE A 312 9.59 -1.80 7.55
N GLU A 313 10.41 -2.71 8.08
CA GLU A 313 9.92 -3.82 8.92
C GLU A 313 9.23 -3.30 10.21
N LYS A 314 9.82 -2.28 10.83
CA LYS A 314 9.21 -1.62 12.01
C LYS A 314 7.90 -0.93 11.65
N LEU A 315 7.85 -0.20 10.54
CA LEU A 315 6.65 0.48 10.05
C LEU A 315 5.55 -0.53 9.68
N ALA A 316 5.90 -1.65 9.05
CA ALA A 316 4.96 -2.74 8.78
C ALA A 316 4.39 -3.34 10.08
N THR A 317 5.22 -3.48 11.11
CA THR A 317 4.78 -3.92 12.44
C THR A 317 3.84 -2.89 13.09
N ILE A 318 4.13 -1.59 12.97
CA ILE A 318 3.24 -0.52 13.44
C ILE A 318 1.91 -0.59 12.69
N PHE A 319 1.94 -0.70 11.36
CA PHE A 319 0.76 -0.84 10.52
C PHE A 319 -0.09 -2.03 10.96
N TRP A 320 0.53 -3.19 11.21
CA TRP A 320 -0.15 -4.38 11.72
C TRP A 320 -0.88 -4.13 13.05
N PHE A 321 -0.21 -3.54 14.04
CA PHE A 321 -0.83 -3.28 15.34
C PHE A 321 -1.75 -2.04 15.38
N THR A 322 -1.93 -1.37 14.25
CA THR A 322 -2.80 -0.19 14.15
C THR A 322 -3.85 -0.37 13.06
N VAL A 323 -3.49 -0.15 11.80
CA VAL A 323 -4.41 -0.20 10.66
C VAL A 323 -5.07 -1.58 10.51
N GLU A 324 -4.36 -2.68 10.81
CA GLU A 324 -4.92 -4.04 10.70
C GLU A 324 -5.61 -4.53 11.97
N PHE A 325 -4.98 -4.40 13.14
CA PHE A 325 -5.45 -5.01 14.39
C PHE A 325 -5.62 -4.01 15.55
N GLY A 326 -5.77 -2.73 15.23
CA GLY A 326 -5.88 -1.67 16.22
C GLY A 326 -7.20 -1.63 17.00
N LEU A 327 -7.08 -1.25 18.27
CA LEU A 327 -8.17 -0.96 19.18
C LEU A 327 -8.09 0.48 19.66
N CYS A 328 -9.24 1.13 19.89
CA CYS A 328 -9.31 2.47 20.46
C CYS A 328 -10.17 2.48 21.73
N GLN A 329 -9.88 3.42 22.63
CA GLN A 329 -10.76 3.73 23.75
C GLN A 329 -11.75 4.81 23.35
N GLN A 330 -13.01 4.60 23.68
CA GLN A 330 -14.09 5.52 23.37
C GLN A 330 -14.86 5.85 24.64
N THR A 331 -14.86 7.12 25.02
CA THR A 331 -15.68 7.63 26.13
C THR A 331 -17.01 8.17 25.60
N THR A 332 -18.11 7.63 26.10
CA THR A 332 -19.47 8.08 25.79
C THR A 332 -20.21 8.46 27.09
N LEU A 333 -21.32 9.18 26.97
CA LEU A 333 -22.24 9.39 28.10
C LEU A 333 -23.36 8.36 27.99
N ASN A 334 -23.59 7.60 29.05
CA ASN A 334 -24.74 6.71 29.10
C ASN A 334 -26.05 7.50 29.30
N SER A 335 -27.19 6.79 29.31
CA SER A 335 -28.53 7.37 29.52
C SER A 335 -28.70 8.15 30.82
N HIS A 336 -27.80 7.97 31.79
CA HIS A 336 -27.79 8.68 33.07
C HIS A 336 -26.77 9.83 33.12
N GLY A 337 -26.15 10.19 31.98
CA GLY A 337 -25.15 11.25 31.91
C GLY A 337 -23.79 10.89 32.54
N VAL A 338 -23.53 9.61 32.77
CA VAL A 338 -22.25 9.13 33.34
C VAL A 338 -21.30 8.77 32.21
N LYS A 339 -20.04 9.21 32.32
CA LYS A 339 -18.98 8.84 31.37
C LYS A 339 -18.66 7.36 31.48
N GLU A 340 -18.75 6.66 30.36
CA GLU A 340 -18.39 5.26 30.21
C GLU A 340 -17.31 5.14 29.13
N THR A 341 -16.17 4.53 29.46
CA THR A 341 -15.08 4.28 28.53
C THR A 341 -15.09 2.81 28.13
N THR A 342 -15.30 2.55 26.84
CA THR A 342 -15.31 1.21 26.25
C THR A 342 -14.18 1.06 25.24
N VAL A 343 -13.65 -0.14 25.09
CA VAL A 343 -12.72 -0.48 24.01
C VAL A 343 -13.53 -0.85 22.76
N ARG A 344 -13.09 -0.35 21.59
CA ARG A 344 -13.70 -0.62 20.28
C ARG A 344 -12.63 -0.97 19.26
N ALA A 345 -13.01 -1.74 18.24
CA ALA A 345 -12.14 -2.11 17.13
C ALA A 345 -12.13 -1.03 16.04
N TYR A 346 -10.95 -0.75 15.52
CA TYR A 346 -10.78 0.04 14.28
C TYR A 346 -9.88 -0.68 13.26
N GLY A 347 -9.12 -1.70 13.67
CA GLY A 347 -8.30 -2.48 12.75
C GLY A 347 -9.14 -3.21 11.69
N ALA A 348 -8.73 -3.14 10.43
CA ALA A 348 -9.43 -3.75 9.30
C ALA A 348 -9.53 -5.29 9.40
N GLY A 349 -8.48 -5.97 9.85
CA GLY A 349 -8.49 -7.40 10.14
C GLY A 349 -9.58 -7.76 11.15
N LEU A 350 -9.70 -6.98 12.23
CA LEU A 350 -10.77 -7.16 13.22
C LEU A 350 -12.16 -6.91 12.62
N LEU A 351 -12.34 -5.81 11.88
CA LEU A 351 -13.64 -5.37 11.35
C LEU A 351 -14.18 -6.25 10.22
N SER A 352 -13.30 -7.01 9.56
CA SER A 352 -13.63 -7.92 8.46
C SER A 352 -13.67 -9.40 8.85
N SER A 353 -13.33 -9.71 10.10
CA SER A 353 -13.28 -11.07 10.66
C SER A 353 -14.19 -11.17 11.88
N PHE A 354 -15.34 -11.83 11.73
CA PHE A 354 -16.33 -11.94 12.81
C PHE A 354 -15.74 -12.59 14.07
N GLY A 355 -14.89 -13.62 13.91
CA GLY A 355 -14.28 -14.34 15.02
C GLY A 355 -13.27 -13.48 15.77
N GLU A 356 -12.46 -12.69 15.05
CA GLU A 356 -11.51 -11.77 15.68
C GLU A 356 -12.20 -10.56 16.31
N LEU A 357 -13.30 -10.07 15.70
CA LEU A 357 -14.09 -8.98 16.26
C LEU A 357 -14.69 -9.34 17.62
N GLU A 358 -15.24 -10.54 17.75
CA GLU A 358 -15.74 -11.06 19.04
C GLU A 358 -14.59 -11.34 20.01
N TYR A 359 -13.49 -11.94 19.53
CA TYR A 359 -12.34 -12.28 20.36
C TYR A 359 -11.65 -11.05 20.95
N CYS A 360 -11.41 -10.00 20.16
CA CYS A 360 -10.60 -8.85 20.57
C CYS A 360 -11.26 -8.04 21.70
N LEU A 361 -12.59 -8.09 21.82
CA LEU A 361 -13.38 -7.45 22.87
C LEU A 361 -13.72 -8.37 24.06
N SER A 362 -13.39 -9.67 23.99
CA SER A 362 -13.51 -10.60 25.13
C SER A 362 -12.48 -10.31 26.24
N ASP A 363 -12.53 -11.07 27.35
CA ASP A 363 -11.53 -10.99 28.43
C ASP A 363 -10.27 -11.83 28.16
N THR A 364 -10.19 -12.50 27.00
CA THR A 364 -9.10 -13.40 26.64
C THR A 364 -7.82 -12.70 26.15
N PRO A 365 -7.87 -11.73 25.21
CA PRO A 365 -6.66 -11.10 24.68
C PRO A 365 -5.99 -10.15 25.69
N GLN A 366 -4.67 -10.10 25.65
CA GLN A 366 -3.92 -9.07 26.36
C GLN A 366 -3.92 -7.76 25.56
N ARG A 367 -4.41 -6.68 26.17
CA ARG A 367 -4.37 -5.32 25.62
C ARG A 367 -3.23 -4.54 26.29
N ARG A 368 -2.45 -3.77 25.53
CA ARG A 368 -1.28 -3.03 26.03
C ARG A 368 -1.33 -1.58 25.63
#